data_AF-A0A2V8G5F1-F1
#
_entry.id   AF-A0A2V8G5F1-F1
#
_cell.length_a   1.000
_cell.length_b   1.000
_cell.length_c   1.000
_cell.angle_alpha   90.00
_cell.angle_beta   90.00
_cell.angle_gamma   90.00
#
_symmetry.space_group_name_H-M   'P 1'
#
loop_
_entity.id
_entity.type
_entity.pdbx_description
1 polymer ?
#
loop_
_entity_poly.entity_id
_entity_poly.type
_entity_poly.pdbx_seq_one_letter_code
_entity_poly.pdbx_strand_id
1 'polypeptide(L)'
;MLGVPIYPGAQFIASYDAGRGQRYYIFGSAAPFVDLVAYYRTALKQKGELVYDFPATHEFDVGKYREETMAFPPGVTIKNFQTDVSEGYPNPKPGGQPPRFKSILQFVPVVEK
;
A
#
# COMPACT_ATOMS: atom_id res chain seq x y z
N MET A 1 15.18 0.61 -4.97
CA MET A 1 14.30 1.77 -4.71
C MET A 1 12.90 1.41 -5.19
N LEU A 2 11.81 1.66 -4.44
CA LEU A 2 10.46 1.19 -4.81
C LEU A 2 9.78 2.00 -5.93
N GLY A 3 10.41 3.08 -6.43
CA GLY A 3 9.83 3.95 -7.45
C GLY A 3 8.71 4.89 -6.95
N VAL A 4 8.30 4.76 -5.67
CA VAL A 4 7.30 5.60 -5.01
C VAL A 4 7.79 5.95 -3.60
N PRO A 5 7.60 7.19 -3.10
CA PRO A 5 7.91 7.52 -1.72
C PRO A 5 7.08 6.68 -0.73
N ILE A 6 7.74 6.15 0.29
CA ILE A 6 7.06 5.47 1.40
C ILE A 6 6.52 6.54 2.36
N TYR A 7 5.26 6.43 2.76
CA TYR A 7 4.64 7.34 3.72
C TYR A 7 5.47 7.43 5.03
N PRO A 8 5.75 8.64 5.55
CA PRO A 8 6.53 8.81 6.78
C PRO A 8 5.92 8.06 7.97
N GLY A 9 6.73 7.27 8.67
CA GLY A 9 6.29 6.49 9.83
C GLY A 9 5.57 5.18 9.48
N ALA A 10 5.38 4.85 8.20
CA ALA A 10 4.93 3.52 7.80
C ALA A 10 6.00 2.47 8.17
N GLN A 11 5.54 1.34 8.72
CA GLN A 11 6.41 0.26 9.19
C GLN A 11 6.39 -0.90 8.21
N PHE A 12 7.57 -1.37 7.80
CA PHE A 12 7.66 -2.57 6.97
C PHE A 12 7.12 -3.80 7.73
N ILE A 13 6.25 -4.55 7.06
CA ILE A 13 5.67 -5.79 7.60
C ILE A 13 6.30 -7.00 6.91
N ALA A 14 6.21 -7.06 5.59
CA ALA A 14 6.64 -8.23 4.82
C ALA A 14 6.85 -7.88 3.35
N SER A 15 7.53 -8.78 2.63
CA SER A 15 7.59 -8.76 1.17
C SER A 15 7.24 -10.15 0.65
N TYR A 16 6.58 -10.20 -0.50
CA TYR A 16 6.19 -11.45 -1.12
C TYR A 16 6.64 -11.48 -2.58
N ASP A 17 6.95 -12.68 -3.05
CA ASP A 17 7.14 -12.95 -4.48
C ASP A 17 5.76 -12.98 -5.15
N ALA A 18 5.57 -12.14 -6.16
CA ALA A 18 4.33 -12.03 -6.92
C ALA A 18 4.33 -12.98 -8.15
N GLY A 19 5.43 -13.70 -8.38
CA GLY A 19 5.72 -14.39 -9.61
C GLY A 19 6.31 -13.46 -10.68
N ARG A 20 6.79 -14.06 -11.79
CA ARG A 20 7.34 -13.33 -12.96
C ARG A 20 8.50 -12.38 -12.64
N GLY A 21 9.25 -12.67 -11.57
CA GLY A 21 10.35 -11.83 -11.09
C GLY A 21 9.89 -10.51 -10.44
N GLN A 22 8.59 -10.36 -10.18
CA GLN A 22 8.01 -9.22 -9.50
C GLN A 22 7.85 -9.52 -8.01
N ARG A 23 8.13 -8.53 -7.16
CA ARG A 23 7.89 -8.60 -5.71
C ARG A 23 7.02 -7.44 -5.29
N TYR A 24 6.18 -7.64 -4.28
CA TYR A 24 5.46 -6.55 -3.62
C TYR A 24 5.81 -6.48 -2.14
N TYR A 25 5.61 -5.29 -1.57
CA TYR A 25 6.02 -4.96 -0.21
C TYR A 25 4.82 -4.43 0.56
N ILE A 26 4.67 -4.91 1.78
CA ILE A 26 3.57 -4.56 2.68
C ILE A 26 4.11 -3.71 3.81
N PHE A 27 3.46 -2.58 4.06
CA PHE A 27 3.73 -1.69 5.17
C PHE A 27 2.45 -1.41 5.95
N GLY A 28 2.57 -1.28 7.26
CA GLY A 28 1.51 -0.81 8.14
C GLY A 28 1.63 0.68 8.43
N SER A 29 0.49 1.39 8.50
CA SER A 29 0.44 2.78 8.90
C SER A 29 -0.58 3.02 10.02
N ALA A 30 -0.21 3.87 10.97
CA ALA A 30 -1.11 4.38 12.01
C ALA A 30 -1.92 5.61 11.54
N ALA A 31 -1.60 6.15 10.37
CA ALA A 31 -2.29 7.31 9.82
C ALA A 31 -3.71 6.96 9.35
N PRO A 32 -4.66 7.91 9.43
CA PRO A 32 -5.98 7.77 8.80
C PRO A 32 -5.90 7.51 7.29
N PHE A 33 -6.84 6.74 6.77
CA PHE A 33 -6.93 6.42 5.33
C PHE A 33 -6.94 7.67 4.44
N VAL A 34 -7.72 8.69 4.82
CA VAL A 34 -7.86 9.93 4.06
C VAL A 34 -6.54 10.71 3.95
N ASP A 35 -5.71 10.68 5.00
CA ASP A 35 -4.41 11.36 5.02
C ASP A 35 -3.40 10.63 4.12
N LEU A 36 -3.46 9.30 4.10
CA LEU A 36 -2.65 8.48 3.20
C LEU A 36 -3.03 8.75 1.74
N VAL A 37 -4.32 8.75 1.41
CA VAL A 37 -4.80 9.07 0.05
C VAL A 37 -4.38 10.49 -0.35
N ALA A 38 -4.56 11.48 0.53
CA ALA A 38 -4.15 12.87 0.26
C ALA A 38 -2.63 12.97 0.01
N TYR A 39 -1.82 12.29 0.82
CA TYR A 39 -0.37 12.26 0.64
C TYR A 39 0.03 11.72 -0.74
N TYR A 40 -0.48 10.55 -1.13
CA TYR A 40 -0.11 9.96 -2.42
C TYR A 40 -0.65 10.74 -3.60
N ARG A 41 -1.81 11.39 -3.48
CA ARG A 41 -2.32 12.31 -4.51
C ARG A 41 -1.34 13.44 -4.79
N THR A 42 -0.82 14.06 -3.73
CA THR A 42 0.17 15.14 -3.85
C THR A 42 1.51 14.62 -4.36
N ALA A 43 2.02 13.53 -3.78
CA ALA A 43 3.33 12.99 -4.11
C ALA A 43 3.42 12.45 -5.55
N LEU A 44 2.35 11.80 -6.03
CA LEU A 44 2.28 11.18 -7.35
C LEU A 44 1.65 12.09 -8.40
N LYS A 45 1.12 13.25 -8.01
CA LYS A 45 0.42 14.20 -8.90
C LYS A 45 -0.73 13.57 -9.70
N GLN A 46 -1.44 12.62 -9.10
CA GLN A 46 -2.60 11.95 -9.69
C GLN A 46 -3.66 11.66 -8.63
N LYS A 47 -4.92 11.52 -9.05
CA LYS A 47 -6.04 11.31 -8.12
C LYS A 47 -6.11 9.88 -7.56
N GLY A 48 -5.52 8.92 -8.28
CA GLY A 48 -5.76 7.49 -8.08
C GLY A 48 -7.24 7.13 -8.23
N GLU A 49 -7.59 5.92 -7.82
CA GLU A 49 -8.96 5.41 -7.88
C GLU A 49 -9.35 4.73 -6.57
N LEU A 50 -10.59 4.97 -6.11
CA LEU A 50 -11.20 4.17 -5.05
C LEU A 50 -11.84 2.95 -5.70
N VAL A 51 -11.23 1.78 -5.55
CA VAL A 51 -11.63 0.53 -6.23
C VAL A 51 -12.60 -0.32 -5.41
N TYR A 52 -12.65 -0.09 -4.08
CA TYR A 52 -13.61 -0.71 -3.18
C TYR A 52 -14.05 0.28 -2.10
N ASP A 53 -15.34 0.28 -1.75
CA ASP A 53 -15.88 1.10 -0.67
C ASP A 53 -15.70 0.47 0.72
N PHE A 54 -15.81 -0.86 0.84
CA PHE A 54 -15.68 -1.56 2.11
C PHE A 54 -14.99 -2.94 1.96
N PRO A 55 -13.77 -3.14 2.51
CA PRO A 55 -12.91 -2.10 3.10
C PRO A 55 -12.49 -1.07 2.03
N ALA A 56 -12.47 0.21 2.41
CA ALA A 56 -12.07 1.29 1.51
C ALA A 56 -10.66 1.01 0.96
N THR A 57 -10.54 0.90 -0.36
CA THR A 57 -9.29 0.57 -1.04
C THR A 57 -9.00 1.57 -2.14
N HIS A 58 -7.87 2.28 -2.04
CA HIS A 58 -7.46 3.28 -3.01
C HIS A 58 -6.17 2.86 -3.72
N GLU A 59 -6.15 2.97 -5.04
CA GLU A 59 -5.02 2.55 -5.88
C GLU A 59 -4.43 3.72 -6.67
N PHE A 60 -3.11 3.67 -6.84
CA PHE A 60 -2.34 4.61 -7.64
C PHE A 60 -1.38 3.84 -8.53
N ASP A 61 -1.62 3.87 -9.84
CA ASP A 61 -0.73 3.26 -10.82
C ASP A 61 0.39 4.23 -11.20
N VAL A 62 1.64 3.78 -11.12
CA VAL A 62 2.83 4.64 -11.30
C VAL A 62 3.74 4.18 -12.43
N GLY A 63 3.33 3.15 -13.18
CA GLY A 63 4.08 2.61 -14.30
C GLY A 63 3.20 1.85 -15.29
N LYS A 64 3.78 1.48 -16.43
CA LYS A 64 3.07 0.67 -17.44
C LYS A 64 2.92 -0.76 -16.93
N TYR A 65 1.68 -1.22 -16.83
CA TYR A 65 1.39 -2.63 -16.62
C TYR A 65 1.62 -3.43 -17.91
N ARG A 66 2.29 -4.57 -17.79
CA ARG A 66 2.52 -5.52 -18.90
C ARG A 66 1.99 -6.88 -18.49
N GLU A 67 0.77 -7.18 -18.89
CA GLU A 67 0.02 -8.35 -18.43
C GLU A 67 0.74 -9.68 -18.72
N GLU A 68 1.64 -9.74 -19.71
CA GLU A 68 2.38 -10.96 -20.04
C GLU A 68 3.56 -11.20 -19.07
N THR A 69 4.06 -10.14 -18.42
CA THR A 69 5.33 -10.17 -17.66
C THR A 69 5.21 -9.70 -16.22
N MET A 70 4.06 -9.16 -15.82
CA MET A 70 3.81 -8.65 -14.47
C MET A 70 2.58 -9.34 -13.88
N ALA A 71 2.58 -9.60 -12.57
CA ALA A 71 1.40 -10.12 -11.87
C ALA A 71 0.48 -8.98 -11.39
N PHE A 72 1.05 -7.82 -11.10
CA PHE A 72 0.34 -6.62 -10.67
C PHE A 72 0.88 -5.37 -11.39
N PRO A 73 0.04 -4.35 -11.62
CA PRO A 73 0.49 -3.02 -12.00
C PRO A 73 1.50 -2.44 -11.00
N PRO A 74 2.58 -1.77 -11.43
CA PRO A 74 3.42 -0.99 -10.54
C PRO A 74 2.62 0.16 -9.91
N GLY A 75 2.65 0.27 -8.59
CA GLY A 75 1.77 1.22 -7.90
C GLY A 75 1.76 1.11 -6.38
N VAL A 76 0.82 1.85 -5.79
CA VAL A 76 0.49 1.82 -4.37
C VAL A 76 -0.98 1.52 -4.20
N THR A 77 -1.28 0.48 -3.42
CA THR A 77 -2.64 0.18 -2.95
C THR A 77 -2.72 0.47 -1.46
N ILE A 78 -3.69 1.28 -1.05
CA ILE A 78 -3.98 1.64 0.33
C ILE A 78 -5.27 0.92 0.73
N LYS A 79 -5.22 0.08 1.75
CA LYS A 79 -6.40 -0.63 2.27
C LYS A 79 -6.71 -0.15 3.68
N ASN A 80 -7.91 0.36 3.91
CA ASN A 80 -8.38 0.73 5.24
C ASN A 80 -8.85 -0.52 5.99
N PHE A 81 -8.24 -0.80 7.14
CA PHE A 81 -8.63 -1.89 8.02
C PHE A 81 -9.33 -1.41 9.30
N GLN A 82 -9.42 -0.09 9.51
CA GLN A 82 -10.18 0.49 10.60
C GLN A 82 -11.67 0.50 10.25
N THR A 83 -12.47 -0.08 11.14
CA THR A 83 -13.94 -0.11 11.07
C THR A 83 -14.52 0.20 12.46
N ASP A 84 -15.84 0.25 12.59
CA ASP A 84 -16.51 0.47 13.89
C ASP A 84 -16.24 -0.65 14.91
N VAL A 85 -15.83 -1.84 14.43
CA VAL A 85 -15.57 -3.03 15.27
C VAL A 85 -14.11 -3.49 15.25
N SER A 86 -13.24 -2.80 14.50
CA SER A 86 -11.82 -3.14 14.37
C SER A 86 -10.97 -1.88 14.36
N GLU A 87 -10.02 -1.77 15.29
CA GLU A 87 -9.05 -0.66 15.33
C GLU A 87 -7.99 -0.73 14.21
N GLY A 88 -7.98 -1.80 13.41
CA GLY A 88 -7.06 -1.97 12.30
C GLY A 88 -6.45 -3.36 12.20
N TYR A 89 -5.53 -3.51 11.24
CA TYR A 89 -4.77 -4.72 10.99
C TYR A 89 -3.79 -4.99 12.15
N PRO A 90 -3.78 -6.19 12.77
CA PRO A 90 -2.86 -6.53 13.86
C PRO A 90 -1.39 -6.34 13.47
N ASN A 91 -0.59 -5.73 14.33
CA ASN A 91 0.84 -5.68 14.12
C ASN A 91 1.44 -7.09 14.25
N PRO A 92 2.10 -7.63 13.21
CA PRO A 92 2.59 -9.01 13.23
C PRO A 92 3.83 -9.17 14.13
N LYS A 93 4.47 -8.08 14.55
CA LYS A 93 5.56 -8.11 15.52
C LYS A 93 4.98 -8.29 16.93
N PRO A 94 5.34 -9.36 17.68
CA PRO A 94 4.92 -9.52 19.07
C PRO A 94 5.32 -8.30 19.91
N GLY A 95 4.35 -7.70 20.61
CA GLY A 95 4.56 -6.48 21.40
C GLY A 95 4.87 -5.22 20.57
N GLY A 96 4.68 -5.27 19.25
CA GLY A 96 4.93 -4.16 18.33
C GLY A 96 4.05 -2.94 18.62
N GLN A 97 4.60 -1.75 18.40
CA GLN A 97 3.88 -0.48 18.50
C GLN A 97 3.80 0.19 17.13
N PRO A 98 2.60 0.64 16.67
CA PRO A 98 1.31 0.45 17.35
C PRO A 98 0.89 -1.03 17.35
N PRO A 99 -0.03 -1.45 18.25
CA PRO A 99 -0.52 -2.83 18.27
C PRO A 99 -1.35 -3.17 17.02
N ARG A 100 -1.92 -2.16 16.36
CA ARG A 100 -2.69 -2.28 15.12
C ARG A 100 -2.38 -1.13 14.18
N PHE A 101 -2.41 -1.40 12.89
CA PHE A 101 -2.29 -0.42 11.82
C PHE A 101 -3.66 -0.11 11.24
N LYS A 102 -4.06 1.16 11.22
CA LYS A 102 -5.34 1.59 10.65
C LYS A 102 -5.43 1.24 9.16
N SER A 103 -4.31 1.34 8.44
CA SER A 103 -4.25 1.00 7.02
C SER A 103 -3.01 0.21 6.68
N ILE A 104 -3.13 -0.59 5.62
CA ILE A 104 -2.00 -1.29 5.00
C ILE A 104 -1.70 -0.65 3.64
N LEU A 105 -0.42 -0.48 3.37
CA LEU A 105 0.11 0.00 2.11
C LEU A 105 0.80 -1.16 1.40
N GLN A 106 0.35 -1.49 0.20
CA GLN A 106 1.02 -2.43 -0.69
C GLN A 106 1.74 -1.64 -1.78
N PHE A 107 3.03 -1.90 -1.96
CA PHE A 107 3.84 -1.30 -3.02
C PHE A 107 4.28 -2.35 -4.01
N VAL A 108 4.02 -2.11 -5.28
CA VAL A 108 4.58 -2.85 -6.40
C VAL A 108 5.59 -1.94 -7.10
N PRO A 109 6.90 -2.22 -7.05
CA PRO A 109 7.91 -1.33 -7.63
C PRO A 109 7.77 -1.18 -9.13
N VAL A 110 8.17 0.00 -9.63
CA VAL A 110 8.50 0.16 -11.05
C VAL A 110 9.78 -0.60 -11.32
N VAL A 111 9.69 -1.65 -12.15
CA VAL A 111 10.86 -2.36 -12.65
C VAL A 111 11.22 -1.72 -13.98
N GLU A 112 12.17 -0.78 -13.96
CA GLU A 112 12.83 -0.36 -15.20
C GLU A 112 13.67 -1.54 -15.70
N LYS A 113 13.41 -1.98 -16.93
CA LYS A 113 14.33 -2.84 -17.69
C LYS A 113 15.04 -1.98 -18.70
#